data_AF-A0AAD7C7N9-F1
#
_entry.id   AF-A0AAD7C7N9-F1
#
_cell.length_a   1.000
_cell.length_b   1.000
_cell.length_c   1.000
_cell.angle_alpha   90.00
_cell.angle_beta   90.00
_cell.angle_gamma   90.00
#
_symmetry.space_group_name_H-M   'P 1'
#
loop_
_entity.id
_entity.type
_entity.pdbx_description
1 polymer ?
#
loop_
_entity_poly.entity_id
_entity_poly.type
_entity_poly.pdbx_seq_one_letter_code
_entity_poly.pdbx_strand_id
1 'polypeptide(L)'
;MAPSLTPFELVSSNLRAIGALSLEQFVAAGPKELEKPDVTPELPRNSPVFVPSSSSTLPPPSSLDSAQNIARLHQECQRSFGHANALKFEFLEEDVDKQCILTITRPDGTVRSYKSDPVFRRRTEAKAQVATIAVEHGALHFITHGESDALKAKKGVLVVPLEEKQLTSDPSPGSAQFIPEKGTPMPRYKEIESCCKQWRWGAVYPAWFDFSTANKHGAILKIEITPYSYRVYSCEPEFDSPSEARENCAELAVSEGVLEFIKHGNGQTAPQADQSQPLSTRPPQVPLQLFYEKLPRPFEPGFDNKTAAEVNSPGWLNTLLANAKGARFVINFYFVVIPSDASPPRLLHGCLLKLKRAEECRCYFVEPQFVAQHDAKAGACLLAMSQGVGRYIRDVTAAVEAQITPQMRTFVQNTLLPSLSSENQRACGHGPTFQSSSVQGAFGATITVAFKPNASASEQREYSVPAQYRSKADARTAVVYHAAEQGAFEFIRFEGQPAPPGSAPAFSVGEDGVPQLTRGKKRKKDKEKGEGPSKKQNTAPARPLAIKLPAKPVVYPQYPPGFRVMKAPTRSTGPPPPRSPDDILEDGEVEE
;
A
#
# COMPACT_ATOMS: atom_id res chain seq x y z
N MET A 1 -8.96 -58.24 -24.38
CA MET A 1 -9.50 -56.87 -24.39
C MET A 1 -9.36 -56.33 -22.98
N ALA A 2 -8.52 -55.31 -22.77
CA ALA A 2 -8.36 -54.71 -21.45
C ALA A 2 -9.60 -53.87 -21.11
N PRO A 3 -10.12 -53.93 -19.88
CA PRO A 3 -11.26 -53.13 -19.47
C PRO A 3 -10.88 -51.63 -19.54
N SER A 4 -11.71 -50.85 -20.22
CA SER A 4 -11.56 -49.40 -20.27
C SER A 4 -11.83 -48.82 -18.88
N LEU A 5 -10.82 -48.18 -18.29
CA LEU A 5 -10.97 -47.45 -17.04
C LEU A 5 -12.03 -46.36 -17.21
N THR A 6 -12.87 -46.21 -16.19
CA THR A 6 -13.83 -45.12 -16.16
C THR A 6 -13.09 -43.77 -16.05
N PRO A 7 -13.66 -42.66 -16.52
CA PRO A 7 -13.04 -41.33 -16.40
C PRO A 7 -12.66 -40.98 -14.96
N PHE A 8 -13.44 -41.45 -13.98
CA PHE A 8 -13.15 -41.25 -12.57
C PHE A 8 -11.90 -42.01 -12.10
N GLU A 9 -11.70 -43.25 -12.55
CA GLU A 9 -10.50 -44.03 -12.21
C GLU A 9 -9.24 -43.46 -12.88
N LEU A 10 -9.38 -42.96 -14.11
CA LEU A 10 -8.27 -42.29 -14.81
C LEU A 10 -7.83 -41.02 -14.08
N VAL A 11 -8.79 -40.17 -13.67
CA VAL A 11 -8.51 -38.96 -12.90
C VAL A 11 -7.94 -39.29 -11.53
N SER A 12 -8.50 -40.28 -10.84
CA SER A 12 -8.00 -40.73 -9.53
C SER A 12 -6.58 -41.30 -9.60
N SER A 13 -6.26 -42.02 -10.68
CA SER A 13 -4.91 -42.53 -10.95
C SER A 13 -3.93 -41.40 -11.21
N ASN A 14 -4.31 -40.41 -12.02
CA ASN A 14 -3.45 -39.25 -12.32
C ASN A 14 -3.21 -38.38 -11.08
N LEU A 15 -4.22 -38.21 -10.23
CA LEU A 15 -4.09 -37.48 -8.97
C LEU A 15 -3.16 -38.21 -7.99
N ARG A 16 -3.24 -39.54 -7.89
CA ARG A 16 -2.27 -40.33 -7.10
C ARG A 16 -0.85 -40.22 -7.66
N ALA A 17 -0.67 -40.20 -8.98
CA ALA A 17 0.64 -40.07 -9.60
C ALA A 17 1.36 -38.75 -9.27
N ILE A 18 0.61 -37.69 -8.94
CA ILE A 18 1.14 -36.39 -8.50
C ILE A 18 1.15 -36.22 -6.96
N GLY A 19 0.93 -37.32 -6.21
CA GLY A 19 1.02 -37.34 -4.75
C GLY A 19 -0.27 -37.01 -4.00
N ALA A 20 -1.44 -37.00 -4.65
CA ALA A 20 -2.71 -36.82 -3.95
C ALA A 20 -3.06 -38.06 -3.11
N LEU A 21 -3.40 -37.83 -1.85
CA LEU A 21 -3.88 -38.87 -0.93
C LEU A 21 -5.37 -39.13 -1.14
N SER A 22 -5.78 -40.39 -1.04
CA SER A 22 -7.21 -40.73 -0.94
C SER A 22 -7.79 -40.28 0.40
N LEU A 23 -9.11 -40.09 0.47
CA LEU A 23 -9.81 -39.68 1.70
C LEU A 23 -9.55 -40.67 2.86
N GLU A 24 -9.49 -41.96 2.55
CA GLU A 24 -9.18 -43.03 3.51
C GLU A 24 -7.75 -42.89 4.06
N GLN A 25 -6.78 -42.62 3.18
CA GLN A 25 -5.39 -42.37 3.59
C GLN A 25 -5.25 -41.09 4.42
N PHE A 26 -6.00 -40.04 4.09
CA PHE A 26 -6.01 -38.79 4.84
C PHE A 26 -6.58 -38.97 6.26
N VAL A 27 -7.67 -39.73 6.40
CA VAL A 27 -8.28 -40.03 7.69
C VAL A 27 -7.39 -40.96 8.53
N ALA A 28 -6.70 -41.90 7.89
CA ALA A 28 -5.78 -42.84 8.56
C ALA A 28 -4.47 -42.18 9.02
N ALA A 29 -3.99 -41.13 8.34
CA ALA A 29 -2.70 -40.50 8.62
C ALA A 29 -2.67 -39.73 9.97
N GLY A 30 -3.81 -39.31 10.51
CA GLY A 30 -3.87 -38.55 11.77
C GLY A 30 -3.11 -37.20 11.73
N PRO A 31 -3.20 -36.36 12.78
CA PRO A 31 -2.67 -34.99 12.75
C PRO A 31 -1.15 -34.88 12.93
N LYS A 32 -0.45 -36.00 13.03
CA LYS A 32 0.99 -36.03 13.30
C LYS A 32 1.66 -36.78 12.16
N GLU A 33 2.57 -36.08 11.48
CA GLU A 33 3.56 -36.66 10.57
C GLU A 33 3.12 -36.84 9.09
N LEU A 34 3.03 -35.71 8.38
CA LEU A 34 3.19 -35.67 6.92
C LEU A 34 4.67 -35.37 6.61
N GLU A 35 5.49 -36.41 6.55
CA GLU A 35 6.82 -36.33 5.96
C GLU A 35 6.70 -36.08 4.45
N LYS A 36 7.50 -35.14 3.93
CA LYS A 36 7.49 -34.76 2.52
C LYS A 36 8.00 -35.92 1.66
N PRO A 37 7.26 -36.37 0.64
CA PRO A 37 7.78 -37.38 -0.27
C PRO A 37 8.92 -36.79 -1.12
N ASP A 38 10.09 -37.44 -1.05
CA ASP A 38 11.24 -37.16 -1.90
C ASP A 38 10.97 -37.75 -3.29
N VAL A 39 10.62 -36.89 -4.25
CA VAL A 39 10.36 -37.29 -5.64
C VAL A 39 11.47 -36.70 -6.50
N THR A 40 12.49 -37.52 -6.79
CA THR A 40 13.52 -37.23 -7.79
C THR A 40 13.08 -37.84 -9.14
N PRO A 41 12.83 -37.04 -10.19
CA PRO A 41 12.51 -37.59 -11.51
C PRO A 41 13.80 -37.95 -12.28
N GLU A 42 14.04 -39.24 -12.51
CA GLU A 42 15.05 -39.73 -13.45
C GLU A 42 14.57 -39.56 -14.92
N LEU A 43 15.37 -38.90 -15.74
CA LEU A 43 15.21 -38.82 -17.20
C LEU A 43 16.20 -39.77 -17.90
N PRO A 44 15.81 -40.47 -18.99
CA PRO A 44 16.65 -41.45 -19.66
C PRO A 44 17.76 -40.82 -20.51
N ARG A 45 19.01 -41.29 -20.29
CA ARG A 45 20.22 -40.99 -21.07
C ARG A 45 20.21 -41.71 -22.42
N ASN A 46 20.52 -41.00 -23.51
CA ASN A 46 21.01 -41.58 -24.77
C ASN A 46 22.18 -40.76 -25.35
N SER A 47 23.36 -41.41 -25.38
CA SER A 47 24.40 -41.55 -26.42
C SER A 47 25.08 -40.35 -27.14
N PRO A 48 26.33 -40.52 -27.64
CA PRO A 48 27.37 -39.47 -27.65
C PRO A 48 27.90 -39.03 -29.04
N VAL A 49 28.86 -38.07 -29.00
CA VAL A 49 29.87 -37.68 -30.03
C VAL A 49 29.32 -36.72 -31.13
N PHE A 50 29.93 -35.60 -31.53
CA PHE A 50 31.31 -35.32 -31.97
C PHE A 50 31.58 -33.80 -31.99
N VAL A 51 32.82 -33.39 -31.67
CA VAL A 51 33.29 -31.98 -31.69
C VAL A 51 34.41 -31.86 -32.72
N PRO A 52 34.47 -30.75 -33.49
CA PRO A 52 35.76 -30.22 -33.91
C PRO A 52 35.96 -28.76 -33.46
N SER A 53 37.16 -28.52 -32.92
CA SER A 53 37.81 -27.21 -32.74
C SER A 53 38.09 -26.59 -34.13
N SER A 54 38.26 -25.29 -34.37
CA SER A 54 38.88 -24.19 -33.59
C SER A 54 38.73 -22.87 -34.37
N SER A 55 38.51 -21.74 -33.71
CA SER A 55 39.23 -20.46 -33.96
C SER A 55 38.82 -19.40 -32.91
N SER A 56 39.80 -18.63 -32.48
CA SER A 56 39.81 -17.73 -31.32
C SER A 56 39.03 -16.42 -31.50
N THR A 57 38.00 -16.24 -30.69
CA THR A 57 37.44 -14.96 -30.21
C THR A 57 36.86 -15.27 -28.82
N LEU A 58 36.93 -14.34 -27.86
CA LEU A 58 36.42 -14.54 -26.49
C LEU A 58 35.05 -15.27 -26.52
N PRO A 59 34.91 -16.43 -25.86
CA PRO A 59 33.73 -17.25 -26.05
C PRO A 59 32.50 -16.54 -25.47
N PRO A 60 31.38 -16.46 -26.22
CA PRO A 60 30.11 -16.04 -25.65
C PRO A 60 29.75 -17.01 -24.50
N PRO A 61 29.07 -16.53 -23.44
CA PRO A 61 28.62 -17.38 -22.34
C PRO A 61 27.87 -18.58 -22.90
N SER A 62 28.23 -19.76 -22.42
CA SER A 62 27.70 -21.02 -22.96
C SER A 62 26.16 -20.99 -22.92
N SER A 63 25.51 -21.33 -24.04
CA SER A 63 24.05 -21.21 -24.19
C SER A 63 23.23 -22.04 -23.19
N LEU A 64 23.89 -22.92 -22.44
CA LEU A 64 23.28 -23.73 -21.39
C LEU A 64 23.03 -22.91 -20.11
N ASP A 65 23.92 -21.98 -19.75
CA ASP A 65 23.78 -21.19 -18.52
C ASP A 65 22.65 -20.16 -18.62
N SER A 66 22.40 -19.64 -19.82
CA SER A 66 21.38 -18.61 -20.05
C SER A 66 19.95 -19.14 -19.95
N ALA A 67 19.70 -20.39 -20.36
CA ALA A 67 18.41 -21.06 -20.17
C ALA A 67 18.12 -21.34 -18.68
N GLN A 68 19.16 -21.62 -17.88
CA GLN A 68 19.00 -21.85 -16.44
C GLN A 68 18.54 -20.59 -15.71
N ASN A 69 18.98 -19.40 -16.12
CA ASN A 69 18.59 -18.15 -15.48
C ASN A 69 17.09 -17.84 -15.63
N ILE A 70 16.48 -18.16 -16.79
CA ILE A 70 15.03 -18.05 -16.98
C ILE A 70 14.30 -18.99 -16.00
N ALA A 71 14.73 -20.25 -15.91
CA ALA A 71 14.13 -21.23 -15.01
C ALA A 71 14.26 -20.82 -13.54
N ARG A 72 15.44 -20.29 -13.13
CA ARG A 72 15.68 -19.77 -11.78
C ARG A 72 14.73 -18.61 -11.43
N LEU A 73 14.54 -17.65 -12.33
CA LEU A 73 13.61 -16.54 -12.11
C LEU A 73 12.17 -17.05 -11.95
N HIS A 74 11.72 -17.97 -12.82
CA HIS A 74 10.37 -18.55 -12.70
C HIS A 74 10.18 -19.32 -11.40
N GLN A 75 11.17 -20.14 -11.01
CA GLN A 75 11.15 -20.89 -9.75
C GLN A 75 11.08 -19.95 -8.55
N GLU A 76 11.84 -18.85 -8.58
CA GLU A 76 11.85 -17.86 -7.50
C GLU A 76 10.52 -17.10 -7.39
N CYS A 77 9.92 -16.70 -8.52
CA CYS A 77 8.57 -16.12 -8.55
C CYS A 77 7.52 -17.10 -8.03
N GLN A 78 7.59 -18.37 -8.44
CA GLN A 78 6.68 -19.41 -7.95
C GLN A 78 6.83 -19.60 -6.44
N ARG A 79 8.06 -19.54 -5.91
CA ARG A 79 8.36 -19.67 -4.48
C ARG A 79 7.90 -18.47 -3.66
N SER A 80 8.17 -17.26 -4.12
CA SER A 80 7.89 -16.02 -3.37
C SER A 80 6.45 -15.52 -3.53
N PHE A 81 5.85 -15.71 -4.72
CA PHE A 81 4.51 -15.16 -5.03
C PHE A 81 3.44 -16.23 -5.18
N GLY A 82 3.81 -17.51 -5.25
CA GLY A 82 2.87 -18.60 -5.53
C GLY A 82 2.47 -18.73 -7.01
N HIS A 83 2.99 -17.87 -7.90
CA HIS A 83 2.73 -17.93 -9.34
C HIS A 83 3.90 -17.40 -10.19
N ALA A 84 4.06 -17.95 -11.39
CA ALA A 84 5.08 -17.55 -12.36
C ALA A 84 4.73 -16.29 -13.19
N ASN A 85 3.49 -15.79 -13.10
CA ASN A 85 2.97 -14.68 -13.93
C ASN A 85 3.55 -13.29 -13.59
N ALA A 86 4.48 -13.21 -12.64
CA ALA A 86 5.15 -11.95 -12.28
C ALA A 86 6.21 -11.51 -13.30
N LEU A 87 6.64 -12.41 -14.20
CA LEU A 87 7.64 -12.14 -15.23
C LEU A 87 6.95 -11.85 -16.56
N LYS A 88 7.10 -10.64 -17.09
CA LYS A 88 6.61 -10.25 -18.41
C LYS A 88 7.79 -9.99 -19.35
N PHE A 89 7.86 -10.74 -20.45
CA PHE A 89 8.86 -10.54 -21.49
C PHE A 89 8.21 -9.83 -22.68
N GLU A 90 8.72 -8.65 -23.03
CA GLU A 90 8.30 -7.86 -24.19
C GLU A 90 9.44 -7.85 -25.21
N PHE A 91 9.13 -8.03 -26.49
CA PHE A 91 10.13 -8.01 -27.56
C PHE A 91 9.97 -6.74 -28.38
N LEU A 92 11.05 -5.95 -28.45
CA LEU A 92 11.17 -4.83 -29.38
C LEU A 92 11.85 -5.38 -30.64
N GLU A 93 11.15 -5.35 -31.76
CA GLU A 93 11.68 -5.80 -33.05
C GLU A 93 12.03 -4.60 -33.90
N GLU A 94 13.32 -4.34 -34.06
CA GLU A 94 13.87 -3.34 -34.98
C GLU A 94 14.55 -4.10 -36.12
N ASP A 95 13.83 -4.29 -37.22
CA ASP A 95 14.18 -5.01 -38.46
C ASP A 95 14.96 -6.34 -38.29
N VAL A 96 16.27 -6.29 -38.04
CA VAL A 96 17.17 -7.46 -37.97
C VAL A 96 17.54 -7.83 -36.53
N ASP A 97 17.53 -6.86 -35.63
CA ASP A 97 17.98 -7.01 -34.26
C ASP A 97 16.80 -7.12 -33.30
N LYS A 98 16.83 -8.16 -32.47
CA LYS A 98 15.81 -8.47 -31.49
C LYS A 98 16.30 -8.02 -30.13
N GLN A 99 15.48 -7.22 -29.46
CA GLN A 99 15.70 -6.78 -28.09
C GLN A 99 14.56 -7.31 -27.21
N CYS A 100 14.88 -7.71 -25.98
CA CYS A 100 13.90 -8.17 -25.01
C CYS A 100 13.94 -7.31 -23.76
N ILE A 101 12.76 -6.90 -23.27
CA ILE A 101 12.56 -6.27 -21.97
C ILE A 101 11.90 -7.31 -21.06
N LEU A 102 12.54 -7.58 -19.92
CA LEU A 102 11.95 -8.37 -18.84
C LEU A 102 11.48 -7.43 -17.74
N THR A 103 10.17 -7.40 -17.51
CA THR A 103 9.55 -6.66 -16.41
C THR A 103 9.12 -7.64 -15.32
N ILE A 104 9.59 -7.44 -14.10
CA ILE A 104 9.25 -8.21 -12.91
C ILE A 104 8.34 -7.35 -12.04
N THR A 105 7.08 -7.77 -11.89
CA THR A 105 6.08 -7.08 -11.05
C THR A 105 5.81 -7.88 -9.80
N ARG A 106 6.11 -7.31 -8.63
CA ARG A 106 5.81 -7.93 -7.35
C ARG A 106 4.34 -7.74 -6.97
N PRO A 107 3.79 -8.57 -6.08
CA PRO A 107 2.44 -8.41 -5.54
C PRO A 107 2.19 -7.07 -4.83
N ASP A 108 3.25 -6.43 -4.32
CA ASP A 108 3.19 -5.10 -3.66
C ASP A 108 3.05 -3.93 -4.66
N GLY A 109 3.10 -4.21 -5.97
CA GLY A 109 3.04 -3.23 -7.04
C GLY A 109 4.40 -2.64 -7.43
N THR A 110 5.49 -3.01 -6.76
CA THR A 110 6.83 -2.62 -7.19
C THR A 110 7.21 -3.35 -8.47
N VAL A 111 7.82 -2.62 -9.40
CA VAL A 111 8.16 -3.11 -10.73
C VAL A 111 9.64 -2.85 -10.98
N ARG A 112 10.34 -3.85 -11.53
CA ARG A 112 11.71 -3.69 -12.01
C ARG A 112 11.83 -4.25 -13.42
N SER A 113 12.39 -3.47 -14.32
CA SER A 113 12.57 -3.85 -15.72
C SER A 113 14.04 -3.95 -16.09
N TYR A 114 14.36 -4.93 -16.91
CA TYR A 114 15.68 -5.22 -17.46
C TYR A 114 15.59 -5.26 -18.97
N LYS A 115 16.64 -4.86 -19.68
CA LYS A 115 16.67 -4.80 -21.14
C LYS A 115 17.92 -5.53 -21.65
N SER A 116 17.78 -6.36 -22.68
CA SER A 116 18.93 -6.91 -23.42
C SER A 116 19.47 -5.90 -24.43
N ASP A 117 20.70 -6.09 -24.90
CA ASP A 117 21.21 -5.33 -26.04
C ASP A 117 20.45 -5.68 -27.34
N PRO A 118 20.31 -4.75 -28.29
CA PRO A 118 19.68 -4.99 -29.59
C PRO A 118 20.69 -5.59 -30.58
N VAL A 119 21.24 -6.76 -30.27
CA VAL A 119 22.27 -7.43 -31.11
C VAL A 119 21.90 -8.86 -31.46
N PHE A 120 20.76 -9.34 -30.98
CA PHE A 120 20.37 -10.74 -31.09
C PHE A 120 19.51 -10.98 -32.32
N ARG A 121 19.84 -12.00 -33.12
CA ARG A 121 19.01 -12.37 -34.27
C ARG A 121 17.77 -13.17 -33.86
N ARG A 122 17.80 -13.83 -32.70
CA ARG A 122 16.71 -14.70 -32.22
C ARG A 122 16.10 -14.17 -30.93
N ARG A 123 14.76 -14.18 -30.85
CA ARG A 123 14.01 -13.80 -29.63
C ARG A 123 14.42 -14.64 -28.41
N THR A 124 14.73 -15.92 -28.59
CA THR A 124 15.16 -16.81 -27.50
C THR A 124 16.50 -16.37 -26.90
N GLU A 125 17.42 -15.88 -27.72
CA GLU A 125 18.74 -15.38 -27.27
C GLU A 125 18.58 -14.06 -26.51
N ALA A 126 17.80 -13.11 -27.04
CA ALA A 126 17.48 -11.86 -26.34
C ALA A 126 16.80 -12.12 -24.98
N LYS A 127 15.87 -13.10 -24.94
CA LYS A 127 15.18 -13.52 -23.71
C LYS A 127 16.14 -14.12 -22.68
N ALA A 128 17.08 -14.95 -23.12
CA ALA A 128 18.05 -15.58 -22.23
C ALA A 128 19.10 -14.57 -21.73
N GLN A 129 19.49 -13.62 -22.57
CA GLN A 129 20.38 -12.52 -22.17
C GLN A 129 19.73 -11.63 -21.11
N VAL A 130 18.48 -11.17 -21.34
CA VAL A 130 17.81 -10.29 -20.36
C VAL A 130 17.59 -10.98 -19.02
N ALA A 131 17.34 -12.30 -19.01
CA ALA A 131 17.24 -13.08 -17.78
C ALA A 131 18.58 -13.17 -17.05
N THR A 132 19.70 -13.30 -17.78
CA THR A 132 21.04 -13.31 -17.21
C THR A 132 21.37 -11.97 -16.57
N ILE A 133 21.15 -10.86 -17.29
CA ILE A 133 21.30 -9.48 -16.78
C ILE A 133 20.43 -9.30 -15.53
N ALA A 134 19.18 -9.75 -15.56
CA ALA A 134 18.28 -9.63 -14.41
C ALA A 134 18.84 -10.33 -13.17
N VAL A 135 19.30 -11.58 -13.32
CA VAL A 135 19.90 -12.36 -12.22
C VAL A 135 21.16 -11.69 -11.68
N GLU A 136 22.06 -11.24 -12.57
CA GLU A 136 23.28 -10.50 -12.21
C GLU A 136 22.96 -9.21 -11.45
N HIS A 137 21.88 -8.52 -11.83
CA HIS A 137 21.40 -7.29 -11.20
C HIS A 137 20.48 -7.55 -9.98
N GLY A 138 20.60 -8.72 -9.38
CA GLY A 138 19.92 -9.06 -8.13
C GLY A 138 18.41 -9.19 -8.24
N ALA A 139 17.86 -9.56 -9.41
CA ALA A 139 16.42 -9.83 -9.58
C ALA A 139 15.91 -10.87 -8.59
N LEU A 140 16.70 -11.90 -8.29
CA LEU A 140 16.35 -12.93 -7.30
C LEU A 140 16.16 -12.33 -5.90
N HIS A 141 17.02 -11.37 -5.52
CA HIS A 141 16.88 -10.65 -4.26
C HIS A 141 15.66 -9.73 -4.26
N PHE A 142 15.41 -9.04 -5.37
CA PHE A 142 14.22 -8.21 -5.53
C PHE A 142 12.93 -9.03 -5.43
N ILE A 143 12.87 -10.22 -6.03
CA ILE A 143 11.70 -11.11 -5.95
C ILE A 143 11.43 -11.51 -4.48
N THR A 144 12.47 -12.00 -3.80
CA THR A 144 12.39 -12.53 -2.43
C THR A 144 12.14 -11.45 -1.38
N HIS A 145 12.91 -10.36 -1.39
CA HIS A 145 12.93 -9.38 -0.31
C HIS A 145 12.32 -8.02 -0.70
N GLY A 146 12.07 -7.78 -1.99
CA GLY A 146 11.60 -6.49 -2.51
C GLY A 146 12.71 -5.51 -2.81
N GLU A 147 12.33 -4.25 -3.07
CA GLU A 147 13.21 -3.13 -2.79
C GLU A 147 13.40 -3.10 -1.28
N SER A 148 14.34 -3.90 -0.79
CA SER A 148 14.68 -3.88 0.62
C SER A 148 15.18 -2.47 0.92
N ASP A 149 14.40 -1.77 1.72
CA ASP A 149 14.78 -0.53 2.37
C ASP A 149 16.08 -0.71 3.18
N ALA A 150 16.59 -1.94 3.36
CA ALA A 150 17.91 -2.22 3.92
C ALA A 150 19.09 -1.64 3.11
N LEU A 151 18.95 -1.37 1.80
CA LEU A 151 19.94 -0.56 1.07
C LEU A 151 19.79 0.95 1.33
N LYS A 152 18.65 1.40 1.85
CA LYS A 152 18.43 2.76 2.38
C LYS A 152 18.77 2.86 3.88
N ALA A 153 18.68 1.78 4.65
CA ALA A 153 18.83 1.76 6.11
C ALA A 153 20.22 1.31 6.63
N LYS A 154 21.10 0.73 5.78
CA LYS A 154 22.49 0.39 6.17
C LYS A 154 23.55 1.46 5.85
N LYS A 155 23.19 2.74 5.90
CA LYS A 155 24.17 3.85 5.82
C LYS A 155 24.09 4.83 6.99
N GLY A 156 23.74 4.32 8.17
CA GLY A 156 23.84 5.04 9.44
C GLY A 156 24.76 4.32 10.42
N VAL A 157 26.07 4.25 10.18
CA VAL A 157 27.09 3.91 11.20
C VAL A 157 28.43 4.60 10.88
N LEU A 158 28.76 5.59 11.71
CA LEU A 158 30.07 6.08 12.18
C LEU A 158 31.23 6.18 11.17
N VAL A 159 31.42 7.40 10.65
CA VAL A 159 32.73 7.87 10.20
C VAL A 159 33.55 8.21 11.44
N VAL A 160 34.53 7.37 11.76
CA VAL A 160 35.71 7.77 12.56
C VAL A 160 36.77 8.28 11.57
N PRO A 161 37.47 9.40 11.85
CA PRO A 161 38.41 10.00 10.91
C PRO A 161 39.69 9.15 10.82
N LEU A 162 40.09 8.77 9.60
CA LEU A 162 41.46 8.29 9.36
C LEU A 162 42.20 9.30 8.49
N GLU A 163 43.39 9.63 8.95
CA GLU A 163 44.27 10.71 8.56
C GLU A 163 44.74 10.65 7.09
N GLU A 164 45.02 11.85 6.60
CA GLU A 164 45.60 12.18 5.32
C GLU A 164 46.92 11.44 5.04
N LYS A 165 47.03 10.89 3.83
CA LYS A 165 48.33 10.75 3.17
C LYS A 165 48.25 11.34 1.78
N GLN A 166 48.81 12.54 1.67
CA GLN A 166 49.12 13.26 0.44
C GLN A 166 49.94 12.35 -0.49
N LEU A 167 49.42 12.11 -1.69
CA LEU A 167 50.21 11.66 -2.84
C LEU A 167 49.95 12.66 -3.97
N THR A 168 50.96 13.50 -4.16
CA THR A 168 51.17 14.41 -5.27
C THR A 168 51.21 13.63 -6.58
N SER A 169 50.33 13.96 -7.52
CA SER A 169 50.52 13.64 -8.94
C SER A 169 50.10 14.83 -9.79
N ASP A 170 50.97 15.18 -10.72
CA ASP A 170 50.97 16.36 -11.58
C ASP A 170 49.68 16.60 -12.39
N PRO A 171 49.32 17.86 -12.66
CA PRO A 171 48.15 18.22 -13.45
C PRO A 171 48.38 18.06 -14.95
N SER A 172 47.62 17.15 -15.56
CA SER A 172 47.42 17.11 -17.00
C SER A 172 46.49 18.27 -17.42
N PRO A 173 46.86 19.12 -18.39
CA PRO A 173 46.01 20.23 -18.83
C PRO A 173 44.98 19.73 -19.84
N GLY A 174 43.68 19.91 -19.60
CA GLY A 174 42.69 19.61 -20.63
C GLY A 174 41.21 19.46 -20.25
N SER A 175 40.82 19.54 -18.98
CA SER A 175 39.40 19.59 -18.61
C SER A 175 39.18 20.73 -17.62
N ALA A 176 38.49 21.78 -18.06
CA ALA A 176 38.03 22.87 -17.21
C ALA A 176 37.06 22.32 -16.16
N GLN A 177 37.60 21.82 -15.05
CA GLN A 177 36.83 21.56 -13.85
C GLN A 177 36.42 22.92 -13.29
N PHE A 178 35.13 23.21 -13.38
CA PHE A 178 34.48 24.28 -12.66
C PHE A 178 34.86 24.12 -11.17
N ILE A 179 35.71 25.01 -10.65
CA ILE A 179 35.94 25.13 -9.21
C ILE A 179 34.77 25.98 -8.70
N PRO A 180 33.78 25.42 -7.98
CA PRO A 180 32.68 26.21 -7.46
C PRO A 180 33.20 27.20 -6.42
N GLU A 181 32.83 28.47 -6.57
CA GLU A 181 32.99 29.50 -5.54
C GLU A 181 32.40 28.99 -4.21
N LYS A 182 33.20 29.07 -3.14
CA LYS A 182 32.76 28.84 -1.77
C LYS A 182 31.61 29.80 -1.45
N GLY A 183 30.41 29.30 -1.23
CA GLY A 183 29.45 30.08 -0.43
C GLY A 183 28.02 29.59 -0.37
N THR A 184 27.43 29.18 -1.49
CA THR A 184 26.00 28.84 -1.53
C THR A 184 25.78 27.38 -1.90
N PRO A 185 25.05 26.60 -1.08
CA PRO A 185 24.68 25.25 -1.45
C PRO A 185 23.89 25.30 -2.77
N MET A 186 24.25 24.42 -3.70
CA MET A 186 23.57 24.34 -5.00
C MET A 186 22.08 24.01 -4.78
N PRO A 187 21.14 24.74 -5.41
CA PRO A 187 19.71 24.43 -5.33
C PRO A 187 19.45 22.97 -5.71
N ARG A 188 18.56 22.29 -4.97
CA ARG A 188 18.34 20.83 -5.10
C ARG A 188 17.82 20.45 -6.48
N TYR A 189 17.02 21.28 -7.14
CA TYR A 189 16.57 20.97 -8.51
C TYR A 189 17.75 20.95 -9.51
N LYS A 190 18.79 21.77 -9.33
CA LYS A 190 19.99 21.76 -10.18
C LYS A 190 20.83 20.51 -9.95
N GLU A 191 20.84 19.98 -8.73
CA GLU A 191 21.48 18.70 -8.41
C GLU A 191 20.82 17.56 -9.20
N ILE A 192 19.48 17.52 -9.23
CA ILE A 192 18.69 16.55 -10.02
C ILE A 192 19.00 16.68 -11.51
N GLU A 193 18.97 17.91 -12.05
CA GLU A 193 19.29 18.17 -13.46
C GLU A 193 20.72 17.75 -13.83
N SER A 194 21.69 18.05 -12.96
CA SER A 194 23.09 17.64 -13.12
C SER A 194 23.22 16.12 -13.11
N CYS A 195 22.52 15.43 -12.20
CA CYS A 195 22.51 13.97 -12.15
C CYS A 195 21.93 13.37 -13.44
N CYS A 196 20.82 13.91 -13.95
CA CYS A 196 20.24 13.50 -15.24
C CYS A 196 21.23 13.69 -16.39
N LYS A 197 21.91 14.84 -16.47
CA LYS A 197 22.93 15.10 -17.50
C LYS A 197 24.11 14.13 -17.41
N GLN A 198 24.63 13.91 -16.20
CA GLN A 198 25.82 13.07 -15.99
C GLN A 198 25.55 11.58 -16.20
N TRP A 199 24.42 11.06 -15.72
CA TRP A 199 24.15 9.62 -15.75
C TRP A 199 23.38 9.18 -16.98
N ARG A 200 22.56 10.06 -17.55
CA ARG A 200 21.66 9.76 -18.66
C ARG A 200 22.01 10.53 -19.93
N TRP A 201 23.10 11.28 -19.95
CA TRP A 201 23.57 12.04 -21.10
C TRP A 201 22.52 12.98 -21.70
N GLY A 202 21.61 13.49 -20.85
CA GLY A 202 20.47 14.28 -21.30
C GLY A 202 19.36 13.48 -22.00
N ALA A 203 19.42 12.16 -22.11
CA ALA A 203 18.28 11.38 -22.63
C ALA A 203 17.05 11.46 -21.69
N VAL A 204 17.31 11.61 -20.40
CA VAL A 204 16.30 11.80 -19.35
C VAL A 204 16.35 13.25 -18.89
N TYR A 205 15.19 13.91 -18.85
CA TYR A 205 15.03 15.25 -18.28
C TYR A 205 14.02 15.26 -17.15
N PRO A 206 14.25 16.06 -16.10
CA PRO A 206 13.22 16.29 -15.09
C PRO A 206 12.07 17.10 -15.69
N ALA A 207 10.87 16.53 -15.69
CA ALA A 207 9.67 17.22 -16.13
C ALA A 207 9.00 17.88 -14.92
N TRP A 208 9.05 19.22 -14.89
CA TRP A 208 8.46 20.04 -13.84
C TRP A 208 7.08 20.55 -14.25
N PHE A 209 6.10 20.41 -13.35
CA PHE A 209 4.76 20.94 -13.54
C PHE A 209 4.34 21.73 -12.31
N ASP A 210 3.93 22.97 -12.51
CA ASP A 210 3.41 23.81 -11.44
C ASP A 210 1.88 23.72 -11.39
N PHE A 211 1.32 23.78 -10.19
CA PHE A 211 -0.12 23.93 -9.96
C PHE A 211 -0.37 24.92 -8.84
N SER A 212 -1.56 25.51 -8.80
CA SER A 212 -1.92 26.45 -7.74
C SER A 212 -3.30 26.16 -7.16
N THR A 213 -3.49 26.52 -5.90
CA THR A 213 -4.76 26.43 -5.18
C THR A 213 -4.85 27.61 -4.23
N ALA A 214 -5.87 28.47 -4.39
CA ALA A 214 -6.08 29.63 -3.52
C ALA A 214 -4.83 30.54 -3.36
N ASN A 215 -4.18 30.89 -4.47
CA ASN A 215 -2.93 31.69 -4.53
C ASN A 215 -1.70 31.04 -3.88
N LYS A 216 -1.80 29.80 -3.41
CA LYS A 216 -0.65 29.00 -3.02
C LYS A 216 -0.22 28.10 -4.16
N HIS A 217 1.09 27.91 -4.28
CA HIS A 217 1.75 27.18 -5.34
C HIS A 217 2.26 25.83 -4.85
N GLY A 218 2.09 24.81 -5.69
CA GLY A 218 2.68 23.49 -5.54
C GLY A 218 3.42 23.10 -6.82
N ALA A 219 4.30 22.12 -6.71
CA ALA A 219 5.09 21.62 -7.83
C ALA A 219 5.05 20.09 -7.88
N ILE A 220 5.21 19.58 -9.10
CA ILE A 220 5.30 18.16 -9.43
C ILE A 220 6.59 17.96 -10.19
N LEU A 221 7.36 16.95 -9.78
CA LEU A 221 8.52 16.46 -10.50
C LEU A 221 8.22 15.05 -11.01
N LYS A 222 8.26 14.88 -12.34
CA LYS A 222 8.26 13.56 -12.97
C LYS A 222 9.64 13.27 -13.53
N ILE A 223 10.23 12.15 -13.09
CA ILE A 223 11.44 11.58 -13.69
C ILE A 223 11.05 10.32 -14.45
N GLU A 224 11.21 10.35 -15.76
CA GLU A 224 10.91 9.21 -16.64
C GLU A 224 12.21 8.66 -17.26
N ILE A 225 12.59 7.45 -16.85
CA ILE A 225 13.77 6.78 -17.40
C ILE A 225 13.38 5.96 -18.63
N THR A 226 12.21 5.32 -18.57
CA THR A 226 11.57 4.63 -19.69
C THR A 226 10.05 4.85 -19.60
N PRO A 227 9.28 4.61 -20.68
CA PRO A 227 7.82 4.71 -20.64
C PRO A 227 7.12 3.91 -19.54
N TYR A 228 7.79 2.88 -19.02
CA TYR A 228 7.28 2.00 -17.97
C TYR A 228 8.00 2.18 -16.62
N SER A 229 9.08 2.96 -16.57
CA SER A 229 9.85 3.22 -15.35
C SER A 229 9.98 4.72 -15.16
N TYR A 230 9.08 5.25 -14.34
CA TYR A 230 9.05 6.65 -13.94
C TYR A 230 8.67 6.77 -12.46
N ARG A 231 9.06 7.90 -11.85
CA ARG A 231 8.63 8.29 -10.51
C ARG A 231 8.07 9.70 -10.53
N VAL A 232 7.10 9.93 -9.66
CA VAL A 232 6.41 11.21 -9.51
C VAL A 232 6.54 11.66 -8.07
N TYR A 233 7.03 12.87 -7.89
CA TYR A 233 7.16 13.54 -6.61
C TYR A 233 6.30 14.79 -6.63
N SER A 234 5.75 15.19 -5.49
CA SER A 234 4.92 16.38 -5.40
C SER A 234 4.90 16.98 -4.00
N CYS A 235 5.04 18.30 -3.89
CA CYS A 235 4.80 19.03 -2.65
C CYS A 235 3.33 19.47 -2.54
N GLU A 236 2.92 19.99 -1.38
CA GLU A 236 1.59 20.60 -1.20
C GLU A 236 1.55 22.03 -1.76
N PRO A 237 0.37 22.55 -2.17
CA PRO A 237 0.23 23.94 -2.55
C PRO A 237 0.18 24.83 -1.32
N GLU A 238 1.32 25.01 -0.65
CA GLU A 238 1.46 25.82 0.57
C GLU A 238 2.39 27.03 0.39
N PHE A 239 3.10 27.10 -0.74
CA PHE A 239 4.15 28.09 -1.00
C PHE A 239 3.60 29.34 -1.70
N ASP A 240 4.26 30.48 -1.48
CA ASP A 240 3.85 31.75 -2.11
C ASP A 240 4.43 31.94 -3.52
N SER A 241 5.47 31.17 -3.86
CA SER A 241 6.15 31.24 -5.16
C SER A 241 6.26 29.87 -5.83
N PRO A 242 6.07 29.77 -7.16
CA PRO A 242 6.32 28.52 -7.89
C PRO A 242 7.78 28.07 -7.81
N SER A 243 8.74 29.00 -7.71
CA SER A 243 10.15 28.66 -7.57
C SER A 243 10.44 27.99 -6.22
N GLU A 244 9.80 28.47 -5.15
CA GLU A 244 9.92 27.90 -3.81
C GLU A 244 9.27 26.52 -3.74
N ALA A 245 8.10 26.35 -4.36
CA ALA A 245 7.43 25.07 -4.46
C ALA A 245 8.29 24.02 -5.19
N ARG A 246 8.98 24.41 -6.26
CA ARG A 246 9.90 23.53 -7.00
C ARG A 246 11.11 23.13 -6.16
N GLU A 247 11.72 24.06 -5.42
CA GLU A 247 12.84 23.75 -4.53
C GLU A 247 12.42 22.75 -3.43
N ASN A 248 11.29 22.98 -2.77
CA ASN A 248 10.75 22.07 -1.76
C ASN A 248 10.39 20.69 -2.35
N CYS A 249 9.82 20.66 -3.56
CA CYS A 249 9.57 19.40 -4.26
C CYS A 249 10.87 18.67 -4.63
N ALA A 250 11.93 19.39 -4.98
CA ALA A 250 13.24 18.83 -5.27
C ALA A 250 13.88 18.24 -4.00
N GLU A 251 13.81 18.96 -2.88
CA GLU A 251 14.30 18.48 -1.58
C GLU A 251 13.59 17.19 -1.15
N LEU A 252 12.25 17.16 -1.26
CA LEU A 252 11.45 15.96 -1.01
C LEU A 252 11.91 14.81 -1.93
N ALA A 253 12.03 15.05 -3.23
CA ALA A 253 12.45 14.03 -4.19
C ALA A 253 13.85 13.48 -3.88
N VAL A 254 14.79 14.34 -3.49
CA VAL A 254 16.15 13.93 -3.06
C VAL A 254 16.07 13.06 -1.80
N SER A 255 15.29 13.45 -0.79
CA SER A 255 15.11 12.65 0.43
C SER A 255 14.48 11.27 0.17
N GLU A 256 13.62 11.16 -0.84
CA GLU A 256 13.00 9.89 -1.26
C GLU A 256 13.91 9.01 -2.15
N GLY A 257 15.09 9.54 -2.51
CA GLY A 257 16.11 8.84 -3.30
C GLY A 257 15.92 8.96 -4.81
N VAL A 258 15.52 10.13 -5.31
CA VAL A 258 15.39 10.39 -6.77
C VAL A 258 16.73 10.27 -7.49
N LEU A 259 17.84 10.62 -6.84
CA LEU A 259 19.17 10.53 -7.44
C LEU A 259 19.54 9.08 -7.69
N GLU A 260 19.30 8.19 -6.74
CA GLU A 260 19.48 6.75 -6.87
C GLU A 260 18.59 6.18 -7.96
N PHE A 261 17.34 6.64 -8.05
CA PHE A 261 16.44 6.25 -9.14
C PHE A 261 16.99 6.69 -10.51
N ILE A 262 17.45 7.94 -10.65
CA ILE A 262 18.08 8.41 -11.90
C ILE A 262 19.29 7.55 -12.26
N LYS A 263 20.11 7.16 -11.29
CA LYS A 263 21.33 6.36 -11.54
C LYS A 263 21.02 4.90 -11.89
N HIS A 264 20.08 4.29 -11.18
CA HIS A 264 19.92 2.83 -11.13
C HIS A 264 18.51 2.31 -11.44
N GLY A 265 17.54 3.18 -11.74
CA GLY A 265 16.12 2.83 -11.86
C GLY A 265 15.76 1.91 -13.03
N ASN A 266 16.64 1.77 -14.02
CA ASN A 266 16.56 0.78 -15.10
C ASN A 266 17.55 -0.39 -14.92
N GLY A 267 18.11 -0.56 -13.72
CA GLY A 267 19.12 -1.56 -13.39
C GLY A 267 20.55 -1.20 -13.83
N GLN A 268 20.78 -0.03 -14.42
CA GLN A 268 22.10 0.40 -14.85
C GLN A 268 23.06 0.64 -13.67
N THR A 269 24.32 0.26 -13.83
CA THR A 269 25.35 0.37 -12.77
C THR A 269 26.42 1.43 -13.04
N ALA A 270 26.62 1.81 -14.31
CA ALA A 270 27.56 2.84 -14.73
C ALA A 270 26.87 3.82 -15.71
N PRO A 271 27.30 5.09 -15.83
CA PRO A 271 26.72 6.07 -16.76
C PRO A 271 26.64 5.56 -18.21
N GLN A 272 25.59 5.96 -18.94
CA GLN A 272 25.39 5.49 -20.32
C GLN A 272 26.31 6.25 -21.27
N ALA A 273 27.05 5.55 -22.12
CA ALA A 273 27.79 6.17 -23.21
C ALA A 273 26.81 6.67 -24.28
N ASP A 274 27.14 7.83 -24.86
CA ASP A 274 26.35 8.67 -25.79
C ASP A 274 25.54 7.87 -26.82
N GLN A 275 24.28 7.58 -26.49
CA GLN A 275 23.32 6.92 -27.36
C GLN A 275 21.91 7.32 -26.96
N SER A 276 21.44 8.50 -27.36
CA SER A 276 20.05 8.71 -27.83
C SER A 276 19.67 10.18 -27.94
N GLN A 277 18.78 10.43 -28.90
CA GLN A 277 18.03 11.67 -29.03
C GLN A 277 17.18 11.94 -27.76
N PRO A 278 16.97 13.22 -27.40
CA PRO A 278 16.14 13.60 -26.27
C PRO A 278 14.69 13.12 -26.47
N LEU A 279 14.15 12.37 -25.50
CA LEU A 279 12.78 11.85 -25.50
C LEU A 279 11.68 12.92 -25.32
N SER A 280 12.03 14.20 -25.27
CA SER A 280 11.10 15.25 -24.86
C SER A 280 10.36 15.85 -26.05
N THR A 281 9.45 15.08 -26.64
CA THR A 281 8.34 15.66 -27.40
C THR A 281 7.17 15.83 -26.45
N ARG A 282 6.60 17.03 -26.43
CA ARG A 282 5.38 17.35 -25.70
C ARG A 282 4.30 16.28 -25.94
N PRO A 283 3.60 15.79 -24.90
CA PRO A 283 2.65 14.71 -25.06
C PRO A 283 1.52 15.13 -26.02
N PRO A 284 1.19 14.30 -27.02
CA PRO A 284 0.08 14.59 -27.92
C PRO A 284 -1.24 14.56 -27.14
N GLN A 285 -2.28 15.19 -27.70
CA GLN A 285 -3.63 15.05 -27.16
C GLN A 285 -4.07 13.58 -27.28
N VAL A 286 -4.53 12.98 -26.18
CA VAL A 286 -4.97 11.57 -26.15
C VAL A 286 -6.40 11.48 -25.58
N PRO A 287 -7.36 10.82 -26.27
CA PRO A 287 -8.67 10.54 -25.70
C PRO A 287 -8.58 9.54 -24.54
N LEU A 288 -9.47 9.65 -23.56
CA LEU A 288 -9.45 8.84 -22.34
C LEU A 288 -9.40 7.33 -22.60
N GLN A 289 -10.10 6.85 -23.62
CA GLN A 289 -10.11 5.43 -23.99
C GLN A 289 -8.74 4.93 -24.47
N LEU A 290 -8.03 5.69 -25.32
CA LEU A 290 -6.69 5.32 -25.77
C LEU A 290 -5.67 5.39 -24.62
N PHE A 291 -5.85 6.32 -23.68
CA PHE A 291 -5.03 6.35 -22.47
C PHE A 291 -5.25 5.09 -21.64
N TYR A 292 -6.51 4.70 -21.42
CA TYR A 292 -6.89 3.50 -20.66
C TYR A 292 -6.31 2.21 -21.25
N GLU A 293 -6.29 2.08 -22.58
CA GLU A 293 -5.74 0.91 -23.29
C GLU A 293 -4.21 0.79 -23.16
N LYS A 294 -3.50 1.91 -22.97
CA LYS A 294 -2.04 1.95 -22.78
C LYS A 294 -1.59 1.66 -21.36
N LEU A 295 -2.50 1.67 -20.39
CA LEU A 295 -2.15 1.47 -18.99
C LEU A 295 -1.62 0.05 -18.73
N PRO A 296 -0.70 -0.12 -17.77
CA PRO A 296 -0.23 -1.44 -17.34
C PRO A 296 -1.39 -2.35 -16.93
N ARG A 297 -1.33 -3.61 -17.36
CA ARG A 297 -2.27 -4.68 -17.01
C ARG A 297 -1.54 -5.67 -16.07
N PRO A 298 -2.25 -6.40 -15.18
CA PRO A 298 -3.71 -6.50 -15.09
C PRO A 298 -4.36 -5.40 -14.24
N PHE A 299 -5.63 -5.09 -14.56
CA PHE A 299 -6.48 -4.35 -13.63
C PHE A 299 -7.04 -5.30 -12.56
N GLU A 300 -7.75 -4.73 -11.58
CA GLU A 300 -8.50 -5.53 -10.63
C GLU A 300 -9.58 -6.41 -11.33
N PRO A 301 -9.96 -7.54 -10.72
CA PRO A 301 -10.98 -8.43 -11.28
C PRO A 301 -12.28 -7.67 -11.58
N GLY A 302 -12.82 -7.87 -12.79
CA GLY A 302 -14.10 -7.27 -13.21
C GLY A 302 -14.00 -5.95 -13.99
N PHE A 303 -12.78 -5.54 -14.38
CA PHE A 303 -12.56 -4.38 -15.24
C PHE A 303 -12.03 -4.70 -16.64
N ASP A 304 -11.60 -5.92 -16.91
CA ASP A 304 -10.88 -6.24 -18.16
C ASP A 304 -11.71 -6.03 -19.45
N ASN A 305 -13.05 -6.12 -19.36
CA ASN A 305 -13.96 -5.99 -20.50
C ASN A 305 -14.74 -4.67 -20.52
N LYS A 306 -14.38 -3.69 -19.69
CA LYS A 306 -15.11 -2.41 -19.59
C LYS A 306 -14.39 -1.31 -20.36
N THR A 307 -15.17 -0.41 -20.96
CA THR A 307 -14.61 0.84 -21.52
C THR A 307 -14.18 1.78 -20.39
N ALA A 308 -13.31 2.75 -20.69
CA ALA A 308 -12.84 3.73 -19.70
C ALA A 308 -14.01 4.49 -19.03
N ALA A 309 -15.09 4.76 -19.78
CA ALA A 309 -16.29 5.41 -19.27
C ALA A 309 -17.11 4.50 -18.34
N GLU A 310 -17.26 3.21 -18.69
CA GLU A 310 -18.01 2.23 -17.89
C GLU A 310 -17.35 1.93 -16.54
N VAL A 311 -16.01 2.03 -16.46
CA VAL A 311 -15.28 1.81 -15.21
C VAL A 311 -15.70 2.82 -14.13
N ASN A 312 -16.03 4.07 -14.51
CA ASN A 312 -16.27 5.18 -13.59
C ASN A 312 -15.20 5.23 -12.48
N SER A 313 -13.93 5.34 -12.88
CA SER A 313 -12.78 5.23 -11.96
C SER A 313 -12.84 6.18 -10.75
N PRO A 314 -13.33 7.43 -10.84
CA PRO A 314 -13.47 8.28 -9.66
C PRO A 314 -14.55 7.77 -8.69
N GLY A 315 -15.69 7.28 -9.21
CA GLY A 315 -16.75 6.71 -8.40
C GLY A 315 -16.34 5.41 -7.71
N TRP A 316 -15.58 4.56 -8.41
CA TRP A 316 -14.99 3.36 -7.84
C TRP A 316 -14.03 3.69 -6.68
N LEU A 317 -13.10 4.63 -6.89
CA LEU A 317 -12.11 4.99 -5.88
C LEU A 317 -12.77 5.62 -4.64
N ASN A 318 -13.76 6.51 -4.84
CA ASN A 318 -14.54 7.09 -3.75
C ASN A 318 -15.29 6.03 -2.94
N THR A 319 -15.89 5.04 -3.62
CA THR A 319 -16.59 3.93 -2.96
C THR A 319 -15.61 3.09 -2.13
N LEU A 320 -14.42 2.81 -2.68
CA LEU A 320 -13.39 2.05 -1.99
C LEU A 320 -12.90 2.78 -0.73
N LEU A 321 -12.65 4.08 -0.83
CA LEU A 321 -12.26 4.93 0.31
C LEU A 321 -13.35 5.01 1.37
N ALA A 322 -14.62 5.13 0.97
CA ALA A 322 -15.75 5.13 1.90
C ALA A 322 -15.90 3.81 2.69
N ASN A 323 -15.48 2.69 2.09
CA ASN A 323 -15.45 1.38 2.73
C ASN A 323 -14.23 1.19 3.64
N ALA A 324 -13.12 1.88 3.37
CA ALA A 324 -11.87 1.85 4.12
C ALA A 324 -11.90 2.68 5.43
N LYS A 325 -12.95 2.51 6.23
CA LYS A 325 -13.12 3.23 7.51
C LYS A 325 -12.00 2.87 8.49
N GLY A 326 -11.51 3.84 9.24
CA GLY A 326 -10.38 3.67 10.16
C GLY A 326 -8.99 3.86 9.52
N ALA A 327 -8.87 3.75 8.19
CA ALA A 327 -7.58 3.86 7.50
C ALA A 327 -7.07 5.30 7.32
N ARG A 328 -7.90 6.32 7.58
CA ARG A 328 -7.55 7.76 7.51
C ARG A 328 -7.02 8.20 6.15
N PHE A 329 -7.55 7.64 5.08
CA PHE A 329 -7.19 8.09 3.74
C PHE A 329 -7.76 9.47 3.45
N VAL A 330 -6.92 10.34 2.91
CA VAL A 330 -7.30 11.64 2.34
C VAL A 330 -6.93 11.64 0.87
N ILE A 331 -7.88 12.00 0.02
CA ILE A 331 -7.70 12.07 -1.42
C ILE A 331 -7.76 13.52 -1.88
N ASN A 332 -6.71 13.99 -2.53
CA ASN A 332 -6.65 15.31 -3.13
C ASN A 332 -6.42 15.19 -4.63
N PHE A 333 -7.05 16.08 -5.39
CA PHE A 333 -6.86 16.21 -6.84
C PHE A 333 -6.34 17.61 -7.13
N TYR A 334 -5.18 17.69 -7.76
CA TYR A 334 -4.60 18.95 -8.23
C TYR A 334 -4.55 18.93 -9.75
N PHE A 335 -4.95 20.02 -10.38
CA PHE A 335 -5.04 20.10 -11.84
C PHE A 335 -3.88 20.93 -12.38
N VAL A 336 -3.25 20.42 -13.44
CA VAL A 336 -2.21 21.11 -14.19
C VAL A 336 -2.80 21.50 -15.54
N VAL A 337 -2.57 22.73 -15.98
CA VAL A 337 -3.10 23.23 -17.25
C VAL A 337 -1.96 23.78 -18.10
N ILE A 338 -1.86 23.34 -19.36
CA ILE A 338 -0.86 23.83 -20.31
C ILE A 338 -1.55 24.19 -21.65
N PRO A 339 -1.23 25.34 -22.27
CA PRO A 339 -1.80 25.74 -23.56
C PRO A 339 -1.21 24.91 -24.72
N SER A 340 -2.04 24.17 -25.47
CA SER A 340 -1.69 23.36 -26.64
C SER A 340 -1.12 24.19 -27.78
N ASP A 341 -0.23 23.57 -28.57
CA ASP A 341 0.36 24.17 -29.78
C ASP A 341 -0.59 24.15 -30.99
N ALA A 342 -1.79 23.57 -30.85
CA ALA A 342 -2.81 23.59 -31.89
C ALA A 342 -3.25 25.04 -32.20
N SER A 343 -3.63 25.30 -33.45
CA SER A 343 -4.28 26.56 -33.86
C SER A 343 -5.76 26.28 -34.15
N PRO A 344 -6.72 26.83 -33.36
CA PRO A 344 -6.53 27.74 -32.22
C PRO A 344 -6.02 27.02 -30.94
N PRO A 345 -5.31 27.74 -30.04
CA PRO A 345 -4.75 27.16 -28.82
C PRO A 345 -5.86 26.64 -27.92
N ARG A 346 -5.75 25.37 -27.54
CA ARG A 346 -6.65 24.70 -26.60
C ARG A 346 -5.93 24.43 -25.29
N LEU A 347 -6.61 24.55 -24.17
CA LEU A 347 -6.02 24.17 -22.88
C LEU A 347 -6.03 22.64 -22.77
N LEU A 348 -4.88 22.07 -22.41
CA LEU A 348 -4.77 20.66 -22.04
C LEU A 348 -4.70 20.55 -20.53
N HIS A 349 -5.41 19.59 -19.99
CA HIS A 349 -5.55 19.31 -18.57
C HIS A 349 -4.81 18.02 -18.20
N GLY A 350 -4.02 18.12 -17.15
CA GLY A 350 -3.42 17.00 -16.42
C GLY A 350 -3.98 16.96 -15.00
N CYS A 351 -3.76 15.87 -14.30
CA CYS A 351 -4.24 15.72 -12.93
C CYS A 351 -3.26 14.91 -12.07
N LEU A 352 -2.92 15.46 -10.91
CA LEU A 352 -2.25 14.78 -9.83
C LEU A 352 -3.30 14.28 -8.83
N LEU A 353 -3.39 12.98 -8.67
CA LEU A 353 -4.11 12.32 -7.59
C LEU A 353 -3.12 12.03 -6.46
N LYS A 354 -3.34 12.65 -5.30
CA LYS A 354 -2.55 12.45 -4.08
C LYS A 354 -3.39 11.68 -3.06
N LEU A 355 -2.97 10.46 -2.74
CA LEU A 355 -3.58 9.61 -1.72
C LEU A 355 -2.69 9.64 -0.48
N LYS A 356 -3.11 10.40 0.54
CA LYS A 356 -2.40 10.56 1.80
C LYS A 356 -2.97 9.64 2.88
N ARG A 357 -2.10 9.13 3.73
CA ARG A 357 -2.42 8.39 4.95
C ARG A 357 -1.32 8.67 5.96
N ALA A 358 -1.59 9.40 7.04
CA ALA A 358 -0.62 9.70 8.12
C ALA A 358 0.83 9.96 7.63
N GLU A 359 1.69 8.94 7.63
CA GLU A 359 3.12 8.99 7.26
C GLU A 359 3.41 8.58 5.80
N GLU A 360 2.40 8.10 5.08
CA GLU A 360 2.52 7.59 3.72
C GLU A 360 1.76 8.49 2.73
N CYS A 361 2.41 8.81 1.62
CA CYS A 361 1.80 9.53 0.51
C CYS A 361 2.06 8.80 -0.80
N ARG A 362 1.00 8.55 -1.58
CA ARG A 362 1.12 8.00 -2.94
C ARG A 362 0.61 9.00 -3.95
N CYS A 363 1.41 9.25 -4.98
CA CYS A 363 1.15 10.24 -6.02
C CYS A 363 0.97 9.54 -7.36
N TYR A 364 -0.16 9.82 -8.03
CA TYR A 364 -0.47 9.31 -9.35
C TYR A 364 -0.73 10.52 -10.26
N PHE A 365 0.18 10.75 -11.20
CA PHE A 365 0.12 11.93 -12.05
C PHE A 365 -0.09 11.53 -13.50
N VAL A 366 -1.05 12.19 -14.14
CA VAL A 366 -1.24 12.13 -15.58
C VAL A 366 -0.94 13.51 -16.16
N GLU A 367 -0.05 13.51 -17.14
CA GLU A 367 0.40 14.71 -17.82
C GLU A 367 -0.74 15.46 -18.52
N PRO A 368 -0.58 16.76 -18.80
CA PRO A 368 -1.58 17.55 -19.50
C PRO A 368 -1.76 17.13 -20.96
N GLN A 369 -2.66 16.18 -21.21
CA GLN A 369 -2.96 15.61 -22.52
C GLN A 369 -4.46 15.56 -22.85
N PHE A 370 -5.34 15.89 -21.89
CA PHE A 370 -6.79 15.81 -22.07
C PHE A 370 -7.40 17.19 -22.33
N VAL A 371 -8.44 17.26 -23.18
CA VAL A 371 -9.17 18.51 -23.42
C VAL A 371 -10.11 18.85 -22.26
N ALA A 372 -10.63 17.83 -21.56
CA ALA A 372 -11.56 18.02 -20.46
C ALA A 372 -10.92 17.69 -19.11
N GLN A 373 -11.19 18.54 -18.11
CA GLN A 373 -10.69 18.35 -16.75
C GLN A 373 -11.18 17.05 -16.09
N HIS A 374 -12.43 16.63 -16.35
CA HIS A 374 -12.98 15.40 -15.78
C HIS A 374 -12.31 14.15 -16.36
N ASP A 375 -11.89 14.19 -17.63
CA ASP A 375 -11.11 13.10 -18.26
C ASP A 375 -9.73 13.00 -17.62
N ALA A 376 -9.07 14.13 -17.34
CA ALA A 376 -7.79 14.14 -16.62
C ALA A 376 -7.92 13.51 -15.23
N LYS A 377 -9.00 13.85 -14.50
CA LYS A 377 -9.32 13.24 -13.20
C LYS A 377 -9.56 11.73 -13.32
N ALA A 378 -10.35 11.30 -14.30
CA ALA A 378 -10.62 9.89 -14.55
C ALA A 378 -9.34 9.12 -14.94
N GLY A 379 -8.48 9.74 -15.76
CA GLY A 379 -7.18 9.21 -16.14
C GLY A 379 -6.26 8.98 -14.94
N ALA A 380 -6.17 9.96 -14.02
CA ALA A 380 -5.38 9.80 -12.79
C ALA A 380 -5.90 8.65 -11.90
N CYS A 381 -7.22 8.50 -11.77
CA CYS A 381 -7.82 7.38 -11.05
C CYS A 381 -7.55 6.03 -11.76
N LEU A 382 -7.64 5.97 -13.09
CA LEU A 382 -7.33 4.75 -13.87
C LEU A 382 -5.85 4.37 -13.74
N LEU A 383 -4.95 5.35 -13.76
CA LEU A 383 -3.54 5.11 -13.52
C LEU A 383 -3.32 4.52 -12.13
N ALA A 384 -3.92 5.11 -11.09
CA ALA A 384 -3.84 4.57 -9.73
C ALA A 384 -4.40 3.14 -9.63
N MET A 385 -5.50 2.84 -10.33
CA MET A 385 -6.04 1.48 -10.45
C MET A 385 -5.03 0.51 -11.06
N SER A 386 -4.40 0.89 -12.18
CA SER A 386 -3.40 0.05 -12.87
C SER A 386 -2.16 -0.24 -12.01
N GLN A 387 -1.85 0.68 -11.08
CA GLN A 387 -0.75 0.54 -10.12
C GLN A 387 -1.17 -0.13 -8.81
N GLY A 388 -2.37 -0.73 -8.75
CA GLY A 388 -2.80 -1.53 -7.61
C GLY A 388 -3.23 -0.74 -6.38
N VAL A 389 -3.65 0.53 -6.54
CA VAL A 389 -4.14 1.36 -5.41
C VAL A 389 -5.27 0.67 -4.64
N GLY A 390 -6.10 -0.11 -5.34
CA GLY A 390 -7.24 -0.75 -4.72
C GLY A 390 -6.85 -1.92 -3.80
N ARG A 391 -5.85 -2.71 -4.20
CA ARG A 391 -5.23 -3.71 -3.32
C ARG A 391 -4.63 -3.05 -2.09
N TYR A 392 -3.84 -1.99 -2.27
CA TYR A 392 -3.24 -1.25 -1.17
C TYR A 392 -4.27 -0.77 -0.14
N ILE A 393 -5.38 -0.15 -0.59
CA ILE A 393 -6.45 0.32 0.31
C ILE A 393 -7.09 -0.85 1.08
N ARG A 394 -7.33 -2.00 0.42
CA ARG A 394 -7.89 -3.19 1.07
C ARG A 394 -6.94 -3.78 2.10
N ASP A 395 -5.65 -3.89 1.79
CA ASP A 395 -4.64 -4.45 2.68
C ASP A 395 -4.52 -3.59 3.95
N VAL A 396 -4.51 -2.26 3.80
CA VAL A 396 -4.55 -1.33 4.95
C VAL A 396 -5.85 -1.47 5.75
N THR A 397 -6.99 -1.59 5.07
CA THR A 397 -8.29 -1.77 5.75
C THR A 397 -8.31 -3.08 6.56
N ALA A 398 -7.80 -4.17 5.99
CA ALA A 398 -7.68 -5.45 6.67
C ALA A 398 -6.75 -5.36 7.89
N ALA A 399 -5.62 -4.64 7.77
CA ALA A 399 -4.71 -4.39 8.89
C ALA A 399 -5.38 -3.59 10.03
N VAL A 400 -6.19 -2.58 9.70
CA VAL A 400 -6.98 -1.81 10.68
C VAL A 400 -8.02 -2.69 11.36
N GLU A 401 -8.71 -3.56 10.63
CA GLU A 401 -9.68 -4.50 11.19
C GLU A 401 -9.03 -5.55 12.10
N ALA A 402 -7.82 -5.99 11.76
CA ALA A 402 -7.06 -6.96 12.54
C ALA A 402 -6.62 -6.43 13.92
N GLN A 403 -6.56 -5.11 14.12
CA GLN A 403 -6.23 -4.51 15.43
C GLN A 403 -7.23 -4.90 16.52
N ILE A 404 -8.51 -5.09 16.17
CA ILE A 404 -9.56 -5.50 17.11
C ILE A 404 -10.12 -6.85 16.70
N THR A 405 -9.59 -7.91 17.30
CA THR A 405 -10.06 -9.26 17.03
C THR A 405 -11.48 -9.49 17.58
N PRO A 406 -12.27 -10.39 16.98
CA PRO A 406 -13.60 -10.75 17.50
C PRO A 406 -13.55 -11.26 18.94
N GLN A 407 -12.52 -12.04 19.29
CA GLN A 407 -12.30 -12.55 20.64
C GLN A 407 -12.08 -11.41 21.64
N MET A 408 -11.28 -10.40 21.27
CA MET A 408 -11.06 -9.24 22.12
C MET A 408 -12.35 -8.44 22.34
N ARG A 409 -13.18 -8.25 21.30
CA ARG A 409 -14.51 -7.61 21.45
C ARG A 409 -15.37 -8.36 22.46
N THR A 410 -15.49 -9.68 22.31
CA THR A 410 -16.27 -10.53 23.22
C THR A 410 -15.72 -10.48 24.64
N PHE A 411 -14.41 -10.57 24.82
CA PHE A 411 -13.77 -10.53 26.12
C PHE A 411 -13.98 -9.19 26.83
N VAL A 412 -13.78 -8.07 26.13
CA VAL A 412 -14.01 -6.73 26.69
C VAL A 412 -15.47 -6.53 27.04
N GLN A 413 -16.38 -6.86 26.12
CA GLN A 413 -17.82 -6.62 26.30
C GLN A 413 -18.42 -7.46 27.42
N ASN A 414 -18.02 -8.73 27.54
CA ASN A 414 -18.61 -9.66 28.49
C ASN A 414 -17.87 -9.72 29.84
N THR A 415 -16.58 -9.36 29.87
CA THR A 415 -15.74 -9.56 31.07
C THR A 415 -15.14 -8.25 31.58
N LEU A 416 -14.31 -7.57 30.78
CA LEU A 416 -13.54 -6.41 31.27
C LEU A 416 -14.42 -5.22 31.58
N LEU A 417 -15.25 -4.79 30.62
CA LEU A 417 -16.06 -3.58 30.77
C LEU A 417 -17.06 -3.69 31.95
N PRO A 418 -17.80 -4.79 32.13
CA PRO A 418 -18.65 -4.95 33.31
C PRO A 418 -17.86 -4.97 34.63
N SER A 419 -16.70 -5.64 34.65
CA SER A 419 -15.86 -5.71 35.85
C SER A 419 -15.29 -4.34 36.22
N LEU A 420 -14.73 -3.61 35.24
CA LEU A 420 -14.19 -2.27 35.44
C LEU A 420 -15.29 -1.29 35.84
N SER A 421 -16.47 -1.38 35.23
CA SER A 421 -17.62 -0.55 35.59
C SER A 421 -18.08 -0.80 37.01
N SER A 422 -18.13 -2.07 37.44
CA SER A 422 -18.49 -2.43 38.82
C SER A 422 -17.45 -1.96 39.84
N GLU A 423 -16.15 -2.05 39.52
CA GLU A 423 -15.07 -1.57 40.39
C GLU A 423 -15.14 -0.05 40.54
N ASN A 424 -15.23 0.68 39.42
CA ASN A 424 -15.33 2.13 39.40
C ASN A 424 -16.60 2.61 40.12
N GLN A 425 -17.76 1.98 39.87
CA GLN A 425 -19.02 2.33 40.51
C GLN A 425 -18.98 2.14 42.04
N ARG A 426 -18.26 1.12 42.54
CA ARG A 426 -18.08 0.93 43.99
C ARG A 426 -17.21 2.03 44.60
N ALA A 427 -16.22 2.52 43.87
CA ALA A 427 -15.26 3.49 44.37
C ALA A 427 -15.80 4.95 44.31
N CYS A 428 -16.39 5.37 43.19
CA CYS A 428 -16.84 6.74 42.98
C CYS A 428 -18.37 6.92 42.82
N GLY A 429 -19.16 5.84 42.88
CA GLY A 429 -20.61 5.90 42.72
C GLY A 429 -21.10 5.97 41.26
N HIS A 430 -20.20 6.11 40.29
CA HIS A 430 -20.53 6.13 38.86
C HIS A 430 -19.60 5.23 38.03
N GLY A 431 -20.05 4.85 36.84
CA GLY A 431 -19.23 4.11 35.88
C GLY A 431 -18.08 4.96 35.29
N PRO A 432 -17.14 4.33 34.58
CA PRO A 432 -16.08 5.05 33.89
C PRO A 432 -16.66 5.94 32.78
N THR A 433 -16.06 7.12 32.60
CA THR A 433 -16.47 8.10 31.59
C THR A 433 -15.73 7.82 30.29
N PHE A 434 -16.47 7.85 29.17
CA PHE A 434 -15.91 7.63 27.83
C PHE A 434 -16.03 8.89 26.99
N GLN A 435 -14.90 9.33 26.44
CA GLN A 435 -14.85 10.34 25.40
C GLN A 435 -14.37 9.68 24.11
N SER A 436 -15.01 10.02 22.98
CA SER A 436 -14.59 9.49 21.68
C SER A 436 -14.07 10.63 20.82
N SER A 437 -12.94 10.40 20.16
CA SER A 437 -12.39 11.30 19.16
C SER A 437 -12.59 10.70 17.77
N SER A 438 -12.72 11.55 16.75
CA SER A 438 -12.84 11.12 15.37
C SER A 438 -11.95 12.00 14.49
N VAL A 439 -11.05 11.38 13.74
CA VAL A 439 -10.14 12.06 12.82
C VAL A 439 -10.20 11.35 11.47
N GLN A 440 -10.66 12.05 10.42
CA GLN A 440 -10.69 11.54 9.03
C GLN A 440 -11.35 10.15 8.90
N GLY A 441 -12.48 9.94 9.59
CA GLY A 441 -13.23 8.68 9.54
C GLY A 441 -12.62 7.53 10.35
N ALA A 442 -11.56 7.77 11.12
CA ALA A 442 -11.07 6.86 12.14
C ALA A 442 -11.48 7.33 13.54
N PHE A 443 -11.71 6.37 14.43
CA PHE A 443 -12.18 6.64 15.79
C PHE A 443 -11.06 6.37 16.79
N GLY A 444 -10.93 7.26 17.77
CA GLY A 444 -10.15 7.09 18.98
C GLY A 444 -11.07 7.13 20.20
N ALA A 445 -10.54 6.72 21.34
CA ALA A 445 -11.31 6.77 22.58
C ALA A 445 -10.41 7.05 23.77
N THR A 446 -10.99 7.73 24.74
CA THR A 446 -10.42 8.02 26.04
C THR A 446 -11.37 7.46 27.09
N ILE A 447 -10.82 6.77 28.08
CA ILE A 447 -11.54 6.33 29.28
C ILE A 447 -10.92 6.99 30.51
N THR A 448 -11.77 7.60 31.32
CA THR A 448 -11.38 8.19 32.61
C THR A 448 -11.95 7.34 33.73
N VAL A 449 -11.07 6.87 34.61
CA VAL A 449 -11.43 6.12 35.83
C VAL A 449 -11.10 6.96 37.06
N ALA A 450 -11.90 6.83 38.10
CA ALA A 450 -11.74 7.58 39.35
C ALA A 450 -12.08 6.67 40.53
N PHE A 451 -11.32 6.79 41.62
CA PHE A 451 -11.54 5.96 42.81
C PHE A 451 -12.24 6.69 43.97
N LYS A 452 -12.64 7.96 43.79
CA LYS A 452 -13.46 8.72 44.75
C LYS A 452 -14.52 9.57 44.04
N PRO A 453 -15.65 9.88 44.70
CA PRO A 453 -16.58 10.89 44.21
C PRO A 453 -15.90 12.26 44.22
N ASN A 454 -16.08 13.06 43.15
CA ASN A 454 -15.43 14.36 42.96
C ASN A 454 -13.89 14.31 43.03
N ALA A 455 -13.31 13.26 42.43
CA ALA A 455 -11.87 13.04 42.38
C ALA A 455 -11.11 14.27 41.87
N SER A 456 -10.06 14.64 42.59
CA SER A 456 -9.05 15.58 42.12
C SER A 456 -8.21 14.97 40.99
N ALA A 457 -7.38 15.78 40.33
CA ALA A 457 -6.57 15.33 39.19
C ALA A 457 -5.64 14.14 39.50
N SER A 458 -5.20 13.98 40.76
CA SER A 458 -4.40 12.83 41.21
C SER A 458 -5.23 11.58 41.52
N GLU A 459 -6.54 11.73 41.71
CA GLU A 459 -7.47 10.66 42.07
C GLU A 459 -8.25 10.10 40.87
N GLN A 460 -7.95 10.64 39.68
CA GLN A 460 -8.42 10.14 38.39
C GLN A 460 -7.24 9.78 37.49
N ARG A 461 -7.46 8.82 36.60
CA ARG A 461 -6.47 8.45 35.58
C ARG A 461 -7.16 8.31 34.23
N GLU A 462 -6.52 8.85 33.22
CA GLU A 462 -6.97 8.83 31.85
C GLU A 462 -6.15 7.83 31.05
N TYR A 463 -6.83 7.02 30.24
CA TYR A 463 -6.20 6.15 29.25
C TYR A 463 -6.79 6.48 27.89
N SER A 464 -5.93 6.67 26.90
CA SER A 464 -6.35 7.04 25.55
C SER A 464 -5.73 6.12 24.51
N VAL A 465 -6.49 5.89 23.44
CA VAL A 465 -6.01 5.21 22.24
C VAL A 465 -6.16 6.15 21.05
N PRO A 466 -5.20 6.16 20.10
CA PRO A 466 -5.24 7.06 18.97
C PRO A 466 -6.42 6.76 18.03
N ALA A 467 -6.77 7.74 17.20
CA ALA A 467 -7.84 7.60 16.24
C ALA A 467 -7.43 6.73 15.04
N GLN A 468 -7.44 5.41 15.22
CA GLN A 468 -7.03 4.44 14.20
C GLN A 468 -8.01 3.28 14.01
N TYR A 469 -9.17 3.31 14.69
CA TYR A 469 -10.14 2.23 14.66
C TYR A 469 -11.28 2.50 13.68
N ARG A 470 -11.83 1.41 13.11
CA ARG A 470 -12.91 1.45 12.12
C ARG A 470 -14.22 2.03 12.67
N SER A 471 -14.52 1.80 13.95
CA SER A 471 -15.78 2.21 14.58
C SER A 471 -15.57 2.73 16.00
N LYS A 472 -16.54 3.52 16.50
CA LYS A 472 -16.57 3.98 17.90
C LYS A 472 -16.59 2.81 18.91
N ALA A 473 -17.25 1.71 18.55
CA ALA A 473 -17.31 0.51 19.39
C ALA A 473 -15.95 -0.20 19.46
N ASP A 474 -15.22 -0.26 18.34
CA ASP A 474 -13.87 -0.80 18.28
C ASP A 474 -12.88 0.05 19.07
N ALA A 475 -12.94 1.39 18.92
CA ALA A 475 -12.12 2.31 19.71
C ALA A 475 -12.39 2.17 21.22
N ARG A 476 -13.68 2.03 21.60
CA ARG A 476 -14.07 1.78 23.00
C ARG A 476 -13.55 0.43 23.50
N THR A 477 -13.59 -0.60 22.66
CA THR A 477 -13.04 -1.92 22.99
C THR A 477 -11.54 -1.81 23.26
N ALA A 478 -10.83 -1.13 22.36
CA ALA A 478 -9.40 -0.93 22.47
C ALA A 478 -8.99 -0.16 23.73
N VAL A 479 -9.69 0.94 24.05
CA VAL A 479 -9.34 1.76 25.22
C VAL A 479 -9.59 1.03 26.54
N VAL A 480 -10.65 0.21 26.63
CA VAL A 480 -10.91 -0.61 27.83
C VAL A 480 -9.85 -1.69 27.99
N TYR A 481 -9.48 -2.33 26.87
CA TYR A 481 -8.42 -3.34 26.87
C TYR A 481 -7.08 -2.73 27.29
N HIS A 482 -6.70 -1.60 26.68
CA HIS A 482 -5.50 -0.86 27.01
C HIS A 482 -5.48 -0.37 28.47
N ALA A 483 -6.60 0.15 28.98
CA ALA A 483 -6.70 0.56 30.37
C ALA A 483 -6.53 -0.64 31.33
N ALA A 484 -7.06 -1.81 30.99
CA ALA A 484 -6.87 -3.02 31.79
C ALA A 484 -5.40 -3.46 31.80
N GLU A 485 -4.72 -3.41 30.64
CA GLU A 485 -3.27 -3.68 30.54
C GLU A 485 -2.41 -2.72 31.37
N GLN A 486 -2.79 -1.44 31.42
CA GLN A 486 -2.11 -0.39 32.18
C GLN A 486 -2.48 -0.38 33.67
N GLY A 487 -3.16 -1.42 34.16
CA GLY A 487 -3.45 -1.59 35.58
C GLY A 487 -4.59 -0.71 36.12
N ALA A 488 -5.60 -0.40 35.29
CA ALA A 488 -6.75 0.39 35.75
C ALA A 488 -7.50 -0.26 36.92
N PHE A 489 -7.51 -1.60 37.01
CA PHE A 489 -8.12 -2.31 38.13
C PHE A 489 -7.36 -2.07 39.43
N GLU A 490 -6.03 -2.13 39.39
CA GLU A 490 -5.12 -1.90 40.51
C GLU A 490 -5.20 -0.44 40.96
N PHE A 491 -5.23 0.50 40.00
CA PHE A 491 -5.41 1.91 40.29
C PHE A 491 -6.68 2.17 41.11
N ILE A 492 -7.81 1.52 40.75
CA ILE A 492 -9.07 1.66 41.50
C ILE A 492 -8.99 0.94 42.84
N ARG A 493 -8.50 -0.31 42.87
CA ARG A 493 -8.48 -1.17 44.08
C ARG A 493 -7.54 -0.68 45.17
N PHE A 494 -6.45 -0.03 44.78
CA PHE A 494 -5.43 0.47 45.70
C PHE A 494 -5.46 2.00 45.83
N GLU A 495 -6.55 2.65 45.39
CA GLU A 495 -6.75 4.10 45.55
C GLU A 495 -5.55 4.93 45.05
N GLY A 496 -5.03 4.56 43.88
CA GLY A 496 -3.86 5.19 43.26
C GLY A 496 -2.49 4.79 43.83
N GLN A 497 -2.44 4.03 44.92
CA GLN A 497 -1.21 3.49 45.48
C GLN A 497 -0.69 2.30 44.66
N PRO A 498 0.64 2.03 44.67
CA PRO A 498 1.18 0.84 44.03
C PRO A 498 0.61 -0.42 44.67
N ALA A 499 0.38 -1.44 43.84
CA ALA A 499 -0.11 -2.74 44.31
C ALA A 499 0.86 -3.33 45.35
N PRO A 500 0.36 -3.84 46.50
CA PRO A 500 1.20 -4.48 47.50
C PRO A 500 2.04 -5.61 46.92
N PRO A 501 3.28 -5.82 47.39
CA PRO A 501 4.13 -6.92 46.95
C PRO A 501 3.41 -8.27 47.05
N GLY A 502 3.35 -9.02 45.95
CA GLY A 502 2.68 -10.32 45.88
C GLY A 502 1.19 -10.28 45.47
N SER A 503 0.60 -9.10 45.24
CA SER A 503 -0.72 -9.01 44.62
C SER A 503 -0.65 -9.47 43.15
N ALA A 504 -1.41 -10.50 42.80
CA ALA A 504 -1.57 -10.89 41.40
C ALA A 504 -2.33 -9.80 40.64
N PRO A 505 -1.91 -9.43 39.41
CA PRO A 505 -2.65 -8.46 38.61
C PRO A 505 -4.03 -9.02 38.25
N ALA A 506 -5.04 -8.15 38.29
CA ALA A 506 -6.43 -8.47 37.97
C ALA A 506 -6.59 -8.90 36.51
N PHE A 507 -5.75 -8.36 35.65
CA PHE A 507 -5.65 -8.66 34.24
C PHE A 507 -4.30 -9.31 33.94
N SER A 508 -4.30 -10.43 33.24
CA SER A 508 -3.08 -11.07 32.74
C SER A 508 -3.34 -11.63 31.35
N VAL A 509 -2.37 -11.46 30.45
CA VAL A 509 -2.35 -12.16 29.17
C VAL A 509 -1.70 -13.52 29.41
N GLY A 510 -2.44 -14.61 29.16
CA GLY A 510 -1.89 -15.96 29.28
C GLY A 510 -0.81 -16.23 28.24
N GLU A 511 -0.03 -17.31 28.40
CA GLU A 511 1.01 -17.71 27.45
C GLU A 511 0.47 -17.91 26.02
N ASP A 512 -0.79 -18.32 25.89
CA ASP A 512 -1.49 -18.48 24.61
C ASP A 512 -1.89 -17.14 23.95
N GLY A 513 -1.53 -16.00 24.54
CA GLY A 513 -1.99 -14.68 24.12
C GLY A 513 -3.47 -14.41 24.42
N VAL A 514 -4.15 -15.34 25.09
CA VAL A 514 -5.56 -15.19 25.47
C VAL A 514 -5.65 -14.37 26.76
N PRO A 515 -6.30 -13.19 26.73
CA PRO A 515 -6.46 -12.37 27.92
C PRO A 515 -7.41 -13.06 28.91
N GLN A 516 -7.00 -13.10 30.19
CA GLN A 516 -7.79 -13.67 31.28
C GLN A 516 -7.91 -12.68 32.43
N LEU A 517 -9.09 -12.67 33.06
CA LEU A 517 -9.30 -11.97 34.32
C LEU A 517 -9.03 -12.94 35.47
N THR A 518 -8.09 -12.62 36.35
CA THR A 518 -7.76 -13.44 37.52
C THR A 518 -8.86 -13.29 38.57
N ARG A 519 -10.01 -13.95 38.34
CA ARG A 519 -11.01 -14.09 39.40
C ARG A 519 -10.41 -15.02 40.44
N GLY A 520 -10.05 -14.46 41.61
CA GLY A 520 -9.58 -15.22 42.75
C GLY A 520 -10.49 -16.43 42.93
N LYS A 521 -9.92 -17.63 42.72
CA LYS A 521 -10.65 -18.90 42.81
C LYS A 521 -11.33 -18.88 44.16
N LYS A 522 -12.64 -18.59 44.18
CA LYS A 522 -13.44 -18.56 45.40
C LYS A 522 -13.28 -19.96 45.96
N ARG A 523 -12.44 -20.11 47.00
CA ARG A 523 -12.09 -21.39 47.61
C ARG A 523 -13.42 -22.10 47.79
N LYS A 524 -13.68 -23.08 46.93
CA LYS A 524 -14.85 -23.93 47.02
C LYS A 524 -14.54 -24.71 48.28
N LYS A 525 -15.01 -24.19 49.42
CA LYS A 525 -14.83 -24.79 50.73
C LYS A 525 -15.33 -26.21 50.54
N ASP A 526 -14.39 -27.15 50.49
CA ASP A 526 -14.67 -28.57 50.38
C ASP A 526 -15.64 -28.87 51.51
N LYS A 527 -16.91 -28.99 51.15
CA LYS A 527 -17.95 -29.43 52.06
C LYS A 527 -17.69 -30.91 52.16
N GLU A 528 -16.87 -31.27 53.13
CA GLU A 528 -16.62 -32.63 53.56
C GLU A 528 -17.92 -33.42 53.56
N LYS A 529 -17.81 -34.63 53.02
CA LYS A 529 -18.85 -35.64 52.94
C LYS A 529 -19.44 -35.90 54.34
N GLY A 530 -20.57 -35.26 54.62
CA GLY A 530 -21.53 -35.78 55.60
C GLY A 530 -22.46 -36.75 54.87
N GLU A 531 -22.21 -38.04 55.03
CA GLU A 531 -23.18 -39.09 54.71
C GLU A 531 -24.46 -38.88 55.54
N GLY A 532 -25.60 -38.79 54.86
CA GLY A 532 -26.91 -38.74 55.47
C GLY A 532 -27.98 -39.05 54.42
N PRO A 533 -28.72 -40.17 54.53
CA PRO A 533 -29.72 -40.55 53.55
C PRO A 533 -31.05 -39.89 53.91
N SER A 534 -31.43 -38.86 53.16
CA SER A 534 -32.77 -38.27 53.31
C SER A 534 -33.42 -38.14 51.94
N LYS A 535 -34.20 -39.17 51.62
CA LYS A 535 -35.31 -39.13 50.68
C LYS A 535 -36.11 -37.84 50.87
N LYS A 536 -36.28 -37.05 49.80
CA LYS A 536 -37.53 -36.31 49.58
C LYS A 536 -37.71 -36.05 48.09
N GLN A 537 -38.79 -36.65 47.59
CA GLN A 537 -39.48 -36.32 46.36
C GLN A 537 -39.69 -34.80 46.25
N ASN A 538 -39.51 -34.21 45.07
CA ASN A 538 -40.65 -33.82 44.24
C ASN A 538 -40.25 -33.00 43.00
N THR A 539 -41.05 -33.22 41.96
CA THR A 539 -41.38 -32.33 40.84
C THR A 539 -40.28 -31.95 39.85
N ALA A 540 -40.33 -32.66 38.72
CA ALA A 540 -39.81 -32.23 37.43
C ALA A 540 -40.41 -30.87 37.02
N PRO A 541 -39.62 -29.91 36.50
CA PRO A 541 -40.18 -28.80 35.75
C PRO A 541 -40.60 -29.30 34.37
N ALA A 542 -41.87 -29.07 34.05
CA ALA A 542 -42.46 -29.34 32.76
C ALA A 542 -41.66 -28.68 31.62
N ARG A 543 -41.52 -29.43 30.52
CA ARG A 543 -41.17 -28.91 29.19
C ARG A 543 -41.98 -27.63 28.90
N PRO A 544 -41.35 -26.52 28.52
CA PRO A 544 -42.10 -25.46 27.85
C PRO A 544 -42.55 -25.97 26.49
N LEU A 545 -43.87 -26.01 26.31
CA LEU A 545 -44.53 -26.18 25.03
C LEU A 545 -44.01 -25.13 24.04
N ALA A 546 -43.83 -25.57 22.80
CA ALA A 546 -43.51 -24.74 21.65
C ALA A 546 -44.47 -23.54 21.57
N ILE A 547 -43.94 -22.36 21.84
CA ILE A 547 -44.59 -21.09 21.51
C ILE A 547 -44.56 -20.99 19.98
N LYS A 548 -45.71 -21.25 19.33
CA LYS A 548 -45.96 -20.81 17.96
C LYS A 548 -45.83 -19.29 17.93
N LEU A 549 -44.75 -18.80 17.30
CA LEU A 549 -44.63 -17.41 16.92
C LEU A 549 -45.82 -17.04 16.00
N PRO A 550 -46.64 -16.03 16.34
CA PRO A 550 -47.58 -15.49 15.37
C PRO A 550 -46.78 -14.87 14.21
N ALA A 551 -47.18 -15.22 12.98
CA ALA A 551 -46.66 -14.58 11.79
C ALA A 551 -46.82 -13.06 11.93
N LYS A 552 -45.69 -12.34 11.86
CA LYS A 552 -45.72 -10.88 11.79
C LYS A 552 -46.51 -10.48 10.55
N PRO A 553 -47.58 -9.68 10.66
CA PRO A 553 -48.17 -9.07 9.48
C PRO A 553 -47.11 -8.16 8.84
N VAL A 554 -46.91 -8.32 7.54
CA VAL A 554 -46.14 -7.39 6.71
C VAL A 554 -46.91 -6.08 6.70
N VAL A 555 -46.54 -5.17 7.60
CA VAL A 555 -46.99 -3.79 7.56
C VAL A 555 -46.17 -3.10 6.49
N TYR A 556 -46.74 -2.94 5.30
CA TYR A 556 -46.25 -1.98 4.33
C TYR A 556 -46.37 -0.59 4.94
N PRO A 557 -45.32 0.26 4.90
CA PRO A 557 -45.46 1.65 5.30
C PRO A 557 -46.47 2.32 4.37
N GLN A 558 -47.67 2.59 4.88
CA GLN A 558 -48.58 3.53 4.26
C GLN A 558 -47.96 4.91 4.39
N TYR A 559 -47.50 5.45 3.27
CA TYR A 559 -47.14 6.85 3.18
C TYR A 559 -48.39 7.70 3.44
N PRO A 560 -48.30 8.76 4.27
CA PRO A 560 -49.42 9.68 4.45
C PRO A 560 -49.78 10.33 3.11
N PRO A 561 -51.07 10.42 2.75
CA PRO A 561 -51.51 11.12 1.56
C PRO A 561 -51.29 12.62 1.79
N GLY A 562 -50.26 13.20 1.17
CA GLY A 562 -49.99 14.63 1.31
C GLY A 562 -48.63 15.14 0.85
N PHE A 563 -47.68 14.30 0.47
CA PHE A 563 -46.41 14.78 -0.09
C PHE A 563 -46.59 15.22 -1.55
N ARG A 564 -46.85 16.52 -1.73
CA ARG A 564 -46.63 17.22 -3.00
C ARG A 564 -45.17 17.02 -3.41
N VAL A 565 -44.97 16.38 -4.56
CA VAL A 565 -43.72 16.39 -5.31
C VAL A 565 -43.33 17.85 -5.55
N MET A 566 -42.33 18.36 -4.83
CA MET A 566 -41.70 19.62 -5.21
C MET A 566 -40.98 19.38 -6.54
N LYS A 567 -41.52 19.99 -7.61
CA LYS A 567 -40.83 20.13 -8.88
C LYS A 567 -39.45 20.73 -8.63
N ALA A 568 -38.43 20.13 -9.24
CA ALA A 568 -37.09 20.69 -9.31
C ALA A 568 -37.17 22.16 -9.82
N PRO A 569 -36.40 23.09 -9.23
CA PRO A 569 -36.37 24.46 -9.70
C PRO A 569 -35.78 24.48 -11.11
N THR A 570 -36.61 24.82 -12.09
CA THR A 570 -36.18 25.22 -13.42
C THR A 570 -35.30 26.45 -13.27
N ARG A 571 -34.03 26.31 -13.67
CA ARG A 571 -33.03 27.37 -13.71
C ARG A 571 -33.51 28.42 -14.73
N SER A 572 -34.05 29.52 -14.21
CA SER A 572 -34.42 30.70 -15.00
C SER A 572 -33.15 31.33 -15.58
N THR A 573 -33.03 31.29 -16.90
CA THR A 573 -32.08 32.11 -17.67
C THR A 573 -32.68 33.49 -17.87
N GLY A 574 -32.58 34.34 -16.85
CA GLY A 574 -32.82 35.78 -16.97
C GLY A 574 -31.48 36.53 -17.07
N PRO A 575 -31.36 37.57 -17.92
CA PRO A 575 -30.17 38.41 -17.95
C PRO A 575 -30.00 39.20 -16.64
N PRO A 576 -28.76 39.46 -16.21
CA PRO A 576 -28.50 40.20 -14.97
C PRO A 576 -29.01 41.65 -15.08
N PRO A 577 -29.50 42.24 -13.98
CA PRO A 577 -29.89 43.65 -13.96
C PRO A 577 -28.67 44.57 -14.12
N PRO A 578 -28.85 45.76 -14.71
CA PRO A 578 -27.78 46.74 -14.85
C PRO A 578 -27.33 47.24 -13.47
N ARG A 579 -26.00 47.29 -13.27
CA ARG A 579 -25.38 47.90 -12.09
C ARG A 579 -25.59 49.41 -12.13
N SER A 580 -26.05 49.98 -11.01
CA SER A 580 -26.14 51.42 -10.77
C SER A 580 -24.74 52.05 -10.63
N PRO A 581 -24.54 53.30 -11.09
CA PRO A 581 -23.21 53.94 -11.17
C PRO A 581 -22.69 54.61 -9.88
N ASP A 582 -23.29 54.35 -8.70
CA ASP A 582 -22.99 55.14 -7.49
C ASP A 582 -22.09 54.45 -6.44
N ASP A 583 -21.49 53.30 -6.74
CA ASP A 583 -20.51 52.66 -5.83
C ASP A 583 -19.07 52.88 -6.32
N ILE A 584 -18.63 54.15 -6.32
CA ILE A 584 -17.23 54.54 -6.36
C ILE A 584 -17.08 55.73 -5.41
N LEU A 585 -16.45 55.50 -4.25
CA LEU A 585 -15.57 56.41 -3.50
C LEU A 585 -15.46 55.88 -2.06
N GLU A 586 -14.28 55.39 -1.69
CA GLU A 586 -13.54 55.94 -0.55
C GLU A 586 -12.11 55.39 -0.52
N ASP A 587 -11.20 56.33 -0.28
CA ASP A 587 -9.75 56.27 -0.13
C ASP A 587 -9.32 55.28 0.97
N GLY A 588 -8.07 54.82 1.11
CA GLY A 588 -6.77 55.25 0.66
C GLY A 588 -5.76 54.69 1.69
N GLU A 589 -4.53 54.43 1.27
CA GLU A 589 -3.29 54.76 1.99
C GLU A 589 -2.10 54.06 1.30
N VAL A 590 -1.17 54.90 0.88
CA VAL A 590 0.15 54.56 0.36
C VAL A 590 1.11 55.01 1.46
N GLU A 591 1.92 54.10 1.99
CA GLU A 591 3.16 54.43 2.69
C GLU A 591 4.33 53.70 2.02
N GLU A 592 5.46 54.39 2.05
CA GLU A 592 6.77 54.09 1.49
C GLU A 592 7.39 52.75 1.92
#